data_AF-A0A954IRG8-F1
#
_entry.id   AF-A0A954IRG8-F1
#
_cell.length_a   1.000
_cell.length_b   1.000
_cell.length_c   1.000
_cell.angle_alpha   90.00
_cell.angle_beta   90.00
_cell.angle_gamma   90.00
#
_symmetry.space_group_name_H-M   'P 1'
#
loop_
_entity.id
_entity.type
_entity.pdbx_description
1 polymer ?
#
loop_
_entity_poly.entity_id
_entity_poly.type
_entity_poly.pdbx_seq_one_letter_code
_entity_poly.pdbx_strand_id
1 'polypeptide(L)'
;MALIWAESFKDDRAIAPHWLRVVETKKRAEDRSLSHAERGQALEEHEDAVAEYDALVSKAESYFENEANAGNPKTHALIIGVGRYQNGIKEVTTSVHGARTFAEWMLTKFYHPERPLASIEYLESSPDDLGDWIVEDPVASQMGLASPRATLPGEPATFENIENAFERWLKRSGFHLENAAFFYFSGHGVWKAKAFLLAEDAQLPDDNQQSAKNLIDIQQTEVNLFNAPPSIQCFFIDACQDIPLALLQNLAPNPGDALKKPANAPALAQRDAHLYFGSHIAQEAFGPENDAPFFTQELMACLEHRAAAEVLDENSDLWVVRTDSLWSD
;
A
#
# COMPACT_ATOMS: atom_id res chain seq x y z
N MET A 1 7.68 3.00 -9.49
CA MET A 1 8.62 2.00 -8.97
C MET A 1 8.33 1.74 -7.49
N ALA A 2 7.57 0.69 -7.18
CA ALA A 2 7.40 0.27 -5.79
C ALA A 2 7.55 -1.25 -5.65
N LEU A 3 8.47 -1.64 -4.79
CA LEU A 3 8.64 -2.89 -4.08
C LEU A 3 9.75 -2.51 -3.10
N ILE A 4 9.39 -2.21 -1.86
CA ILE A 4 10.36 -1.64 -0.92
C ILE A 4 11.06 -2.73 -0.12
N TRP A 5 10.45 -3.91 -0.03
CA TRP A 5 10.96 -5.00 0.79
C TRP A 5 10.57 -6.37 0.25
N ALA A 6 11.49 -7.33 0.36
CA ALA A 6 11.32 -8.72 -0.03
C ALA A 6 12.00 -9.66 0.97
N GLU A 7 11.29 -10.67 1.45
CA GLU A 7 11.83 -11.74 2.29
C GLU A 7 12.95 -12.48 1.54
N SER A 8 13.98 -12.93 2.26
CA SER A 8 15.19 -13.59 1.71
C SER A 8 16.14 -12.70 0.90
N PHE A 9 15.79 -11.43 0.69
CA PHE A 9 16.62 -10.39 0.09
C PHE A 9 17.15 -9.47 1.19
N LYS A 10 18.24 -9.91 1.85
CA LYS A 10 18.93 -9.20 2.93
C LYS A 10 20.35 -8.83 2.51
N ASP A 11 21.01 -8.01 3.32
CA ASP A 11 22.39 -7.57 3.13
C ASP A 11 22.59 -6.93 1.74
N ASP A 12 23.52 -7.44 0.94
CA ASP A 12 23.84 -6.97 -0.42
C ASP A 12 22.72 -7.20 -1.44
N ARG A 13 21.69 -7.98 -1.07
CA ARG A 13 20.49 -8.23 -1.89
C ARG A 13 19.28 -7.44 -1.42
N ALA A 14 19.38 -6.67 -0.33
CA ALA A 14 18.27 -5.87 0.16
C ALA A 14 17.80 -4.88 -0.91
N ILE A 15 16.50 -4.81 -1.15
CA ILE A 15 15.94 -4.00 -2.25
C ILE A 15 15.84 -2.52 -1.85
N ALA A 16 15.54 -2.20 -0.60
CA ALA A 16 15.35 -0.83 -0.14
C ALA A 16 16.56 0.10 -0.37
N PRO A 17 17.83 -0.32 -0.14
CA PRO A 17 18.99 0.51 -0.48
C PRO A 17 19.10 0.86 -1.97
N HIS A 18 18.77 -0.08 -2.86
CA HIS A 18 18.79 0.18 -4.31
C HIS A 18 17.65 1.11 -4.73
N TRP A 19 16.47 0.91 -4.14
CA TRP A 19 15.34 1.82 -4.32
C TRP A 19 15.69 3.26 -3.89
N LEU A 20 16.33 3.43 -2.72
CA LEU A 20 16.80 4.73 -2.24
C LEU A 20 17.77 5.39 -3.22
N ARG A 21 18.76 4.63 -3.72
CA ARG A 21 19.71 5.13 -4.72
C ARG A 21 18.99 5.63 -5.97
N VAL A 22 17.94 4.95 -6.42
CA VAL A 22 17.13 5.39 -7.58
C VAL A 22 16.47 6.74 -7.30
N VAL A 23 15.89 6.93 -6.11
CA VAL A 23 15.24 8.18 -5.73
C VAL A 23 16.25 9.33 -5.63
N GLU A 24 17.39 9.09 -4.97
CA GLU A 24 18.44 10.10 -4.79
C GLU A 24 19.06 10.56 -6.12
N THR A 25 19.38 9.61 -7.00
CA THR A 25 19.93 9.90 -8.34
C THR A 25 18.92 10.66 -9.21
N LYS A 26 17.63 10.30 -9.15
CA LYS A 26 16.56 11.05 -9.82
C LYS A 26 16.49 12.49 -9.35
N LYS A 27 16.46 12.70 -8.03
CA LYS A 27 16.42 14.04 -7.42
C LYS A 27 17.61 14.89 -7.87
N ARG A 28 18.80 14.29 -7.93
CA ARG A 28 20.02 14.95 -8.43
C ARG A 28 19.93 15.29 -9.92
N ALA A 29 19.38 14.41 -10.76
CA ALA A 29 19.17 14.66 -12.19
C ALA A 29 18.19 15.82 -12.45
N GLU A 30 17.18 15.97 -11.59
CA GLU A 30 16.16 17.02 -11.67
C GLU A 30 16.59 18.37 -11.03
N ASP A 31 17.67 18.39 -10.25
CA ASP A 31 18.15 19.59 -9.55
C ASP A 31 18.70 20.66 -10.51
N ARG A 32 17.89 21.70 -10.72
CA ARG A 32 18.22 22.83 -11.60
C ARG A 32 19.34 23.73 -11.08
N SER A 33 19.78 23.56 -9.83
CA SER A 33 20.94 24.28 -9.28
C SER A 33 22.27 23.73 -9.80
N LEU A 34 22.29 22.48 -10.27
CA LEU A 34 23.46 21.84 -10.85
C LEU A 34 23.72 22.28 -12.30
N SER A 35 24.99 22.21 -12.72
CA SER A 35 25.35 22.45 -14.12
C SER A 35 24.71 21.42 -15.06
N HIS A 36 24.65 21.74 -16.36
CA HIS A 36 24.16 20.79 -17.35
C HIS A 36 24.99 19.50 -17.40
N ALA A 37 26.31 19.59 -17.19
CA ALA A 37 27.18 18.42 -17.18
C ALA A 37 26.89 17.51 -15.98
N GLU A 38 26.74 18.09 -14.79
CA GLU A 38 26.42 17.35 -13.56
C GLU A 38 25.04 16.68 -13.63
N ARG A 39 24.03 17.37 -14.19
CA ARG A 39 22.70 16.75 -14.43
C ARG A 39 22.76 15.62 -15.45
N GLY A 40 23.57 15.76 -16.50
CA GLY A 40 23.80 14.69 -17.47
C GLY A 40 24.39 13.44 -16.81
N GLN A 41 25.43 13.62 -15.98
CA GLN A 41 26.00 12.51 -15.22
C GLN A 41 25.00 11.89 -14.23
N ALA A 42 24.22 12.70 -13.52
CA ALA A 42 23.22 12.20 -12.59
C ALA A 42 22.09 11.42 -13.30
N LEU A 43 21.76 11.76 -14.55
CA LEU A 43 20.82 11.02 -15.37
C LEU A 43 21.37 9.62 -15.74
N GLU A 44 22.64 9.54 -16.16
CA GLU A 44 23.31 8.25 -16.40
C GLU A 44 23.34 7.39 -15.12
N GLU A 45 23.71 7.99 -13.98
CA GLU A 45 23.70 7.31 -12.68
C GLU A 45 22.29 6.83 -12.27
N HIS A 46 21.24 7.57 -12.64
CA HIS A 46 19.86 7.21 -12.40
C HIS A 46 19.41 6.02 -13.26
N GLU A 47 19.74 6.03 -14.55
CA GLU A 47 19.46 4.91 -15.46
C GLU A 47 20.12 3.62 -14.98
N ASP A 48 21.39 3.69 -14.56
CA ASP A 48 22.12 2.56 -13.98
C ASP A 48 21.45 2.07 -12.69
N ALA A 49 21.07 2.98 -11.80
CA ALA A 49 20.40 2.63 -10.54
C ALA A 49 19.05 1.93 -10.78
N VAL A 50 18.27 2.40 -11.77
CA VAL A 50 16.98 1.79 -12.16
C VAL A 50 17.21 0.38 -12.69
N ALA A 51 18.18 0.20 -13.59
CA ALA A 51 18.50 -1.12 -14.16
C ALA A 51 18.94 -2.13 -13.08
N GLU A 52 19.76 -1.70 -12.11
CA GLU A 52 20.15 -2.53 -10.97
C GLU A 52 18.96 -2.90 -10.08
N TYR A 53 18.10 -1.94 -9.76
CA TYR A 53 16.89 -2.16 -8.97
C TYR A 53 15.95 -3.15 -9.67
N ASP A 54 15.65 -2.94 -10.95
CA ASP A 54 14.76 -3.79 -11.72
C ASP A 54 15.28 -5.23 -11.83
N ALA A 55 16.61 -5.39 -11.93
CA ALA A 55 17.24 -6.71 -11.92
C ALA A 55 17.07 -7.42 -10.55
N LEU A 56 17.12 -6.69 -9.43
CA LEU A 56 16.86 -7.25 -8.10
C LEU A 56 15.39 -7.59 -7.89
N VAL A 57 14.48 -6.70 -8.31
CA VAL A 57 13.03 -6.97 -8.26
C VAL A 57 12.71 -8.22 -9.08
N SER A 58 13.25 -8.34 -10.29
CA SER A 58 13.06 -9.53 -11.14
C SER A 58 13.55 -10.81 -10.46
N LYS A 59 14.69 -10.78 -9.77
CA LYS A 59 15.18 -11.92 -8.99
C LYS A 59 14.24 -12.27 -7.83
N ALA A 60 13.68 -11.27 -7.15
CA ALA A 60 12.72 -11.48 -6.06
C ALA A 60 11.42 -12.10 -6.58
N GLU A 61 10.90 -11.61 -7.70
CA GLU A 61 9.74 -12.20 -8.37
C GLU A 61 9.97 -13.68 -8.71
N SER A 62 11.11 -14.01 -9.34
CA SER A 62 11.45 -15.40 -9.63
C SER A 62 11.61 -16.25 -8.37
N TYR A 63 12.12 -15.69 -7.26
CA TYR A 63 12.17 -16.40 -5.99
C TYR A 63 10.76 -16.74 -5.47
N PHE A 64 9.83 -15.77 -5.47
CA PHE A 64 8.46 -16.02 -5.01
C PHE A 64 7.70 -17.00 -5.90
N GLU A 65 7.90 -16.94 -7.22
CA GLU A 65 7.33 -17.92 -8.14
C GLU A 65 7.88 -19.33 -7.86
N ASN A 66 9.16 -19.46 -7.53
CA ASN A 66 9.75 -20.75 -7.15
C ASN A 66 9.20 -21.28 -5.82
N GLU A 67 9.04 -20.41 -4.81
CA GLU A 67 8.41 -20.78 -3.53
C GLU A 67 6.96 -21.25 -3.74
N ALA A 68 6.20 -20.54 -4.57
CA ALA A 68 4.85 -20.94 -4.97
C ALA A 68 4.84 -22.32 -5.65
N ASN A 69 5.74 -22.55 -6.62
CA ASN A 69 5.86 -23.84 -7.30
C ASN A 69 6.29 -24.98 -6.36
N ALA A 70 6.96 -24.67 -5.26
CA ALA A 70 7.32 -25.60 -4.20
C ALA A 70 6.18 -25.87 -3.20
N GLY A 71 5.03 -25.19 -3.34
CA GLY A 71 3.90 -25.32 -2.43
C GLY A 71 4.08 -24.55 -1.12
N ASN A 72 4.91 -23.50 -1.11
CA ASN A 72 5.16 -22.64 0.05
C ASN A 72 4.40 -21.32 -0.12
N PRO A 73 3.14 -21.20 0.35
CA PRO A 73 2.41 -19.95 0.26
C PRO A 73 3.03 -18.85 1.12
N LYS A 74 2.77 -17.61 0.72
CA LYS A 74 3.37 -16.39 1.26
C LYS A 74 2.34 -15.28 1.42
N THR A 75 2.67 -14.29 2.24
CA THR A 75 1.89 -13.05 2.39
C THR A 75 2.54 -11.90 1.64
N HIS A 76 1.74 -11.14 0.90
CA HIS A 76 2.19 -9.99 0.10
C HIS A 76 1.32 -8.77 0.41
N ALA A 77 1.95 -7.63 0.69
CA ALA A 77 1.24 -6.39 1.03
C ALA A 77 1.46 -5.28 -0.01
N LEU A 78 0.39 -4.52 -0.26
CA LEU A 78 0.42 -3.20 -0.87
C LEU A 78 -0.13 -2.20 0.13
N ILE A 79 0.66 -1.18 0.47
CA ILE A 79 0.37 -0.21 1.51
C ILE A 79 0.46 1.19 0.88
N ILE A 80 -0.60 1.98 1.02
CA ILE A 80 -0.73 3.29 0.38
C ILE A 80 -1.15 4.31 1.42
N GLY A 81 -0.35 5.37 1.60
CA GLY A 81 -0.67 6.53 2.44
C GLY A 81 -0.74 7.81 1.63
N VAL A 82 -1.90 8.44 1.54
CA VAL A 82 -2.08 9.70 0.78
C VAL A 82 -2.41 10.84 1.73
N GLY A 83 -1.41 11.66 2.03
CA GLY A 83 -1.56 12.85 2.88
C GLY A 83 -1.42 14.18 2.15
N ARG A 84 -0.57 14.24 1.11
CA ARG A 84 -0.48 15.37 0.18
C ARG A 84 -1.40 15.14 -1.00
N TYR A 85 -2.13 16.19 -1.39
CA TYR A 85 -3.00 16.17 -2.57
C TYR A 85 -2.73 17.39 -3.44
N GLN A 86 -2.96 17.20 -4.73
CA GLN A 86 -2.99 18.26 -5.71
C GLN A 86 -4.41 18.85 -5.81
N ASN A 87 -4.59 19.85 -6.67
CA ASN A 87 -5.90 20.36 -7.09
C ASN A 87 -6.80 20.87 -5.95
N GLY A 88 -6.21 21.41 -4.88
CA GLY A 88 -6.95 22.09 -3.81
C GLY A 88 -7.67 21.16 -2.82
N ILE A 89 -7.43 19.86 -2.90
CA ILE A 89 -7.88 18.91 -1.87
C ILE A 89 -7.01 19.12 -0.62
N LYS A 90 -7.66 19.18 0.56
CA LYS A 90 -6.97 19.46 1.82
C LYS A 90 -6.01 18.34 2.19
N GLU A 91 -4.80 18.68 2.61
CA GLU A 91 -3.83 17.71 3.12
C GLU A 91 -4.28 17.07 4.44
N VAL A 92 -3.80 15.85 4.68
CA VAL A 92 -4.11 15.04 5.89
C VAL A 92 -2.89 14.21 6.30
N THR A 93 -2.25 14.59 7.41
CA THR A 93 -1.04 13.90 7.89
C THR A 93 -1.35 12.53 8.51
N THR A 94 -2.53 12.36 9.11
CA THR A 94 -2.91 11.11 9.79
C THR A 94 -2.89 9.91 8.85
N SER A 95 -3.23 10.10 7.57
CA SER A 95 -3.23 9.04 6.57
C SER A 95 -1.84 8.45 6.34
N VAL A 96 -0.83 9.32 6.35
CA VAL A 96 0.57 8.93 6.22
C VAL A 96 1.01 8.16 7.47
N HIS A 97 0.67 8.64 8.66
CA HIS A 97 0.95 7.91 9.90
C HIS A 97 0.33 6.52 9.88
N GLY A 98 -0.91 6.38 9.41
CA GLY A 98 -1.57 5.07 9.32
C GLY A 98 -0.82 4.10 8.41
N ALA A 99 -0.40 4.54 7.21
CA ALA A 99 0.37 3.72 6.28
C ALA A 99 1.73 3.31 6.86
N ARG A 100 2.44 4.23 7.51
CA ARG A 100 3.71 3.95 8.20
C ARG A 100 3.49 2.92 9.29
N THR A 101 2.53 3.14 10.20
CA THR A 101 2.21 2.21 11.30
C THR A 101 1.88 0.81 10.78
N PHE A 102 1.09 0.68 9.72
CA PHE A 102 0.76 -0.61 9.12
C PHE A 102 2.00 -1.30 8.52
N ALA A 103 2.87 -0.55 7.84
CA ALA A 103 4.12 -1.08 7.29
C ALA A 103 5.09 -1.53 8.40
N GLU A 104 5.22 -0.76 9.48
CA GLU A 104 6.03 -1.12 10.65
C GLU A 104 5.54 -2.41 11.28
N TRP A 105 4.22 -2.55 11.47
CA TRP A 105 3.62 -3.77 12.00
C TRP A 105 3.92 -4.97 11.09
N MET A 106 3.74 -4.83 9.77
CA MET A 106 4.06 -5.91 8.83
C MET A 106 5.53 -6.34 8.92
N LEU A 107 6.46 -5.39 9.01
CA LEU A 107 7.89 -5.70 9.03
C LEU A 107 8.38 -6.28 10.37
N THR A 108 7.75 -5.94 11.48
CA THR A 108 8.31 -6.21 12.82
C THR A 108 7.46 -7.15 13.68
N LYS A 109 6.17 -7.25 13.41
CA LYS A 109 5.20 -7.96 14.27
C LYS A 109 4.37 -9.00 13.52
N PHE A 110 4.14 -8.83 12.21
CA PHE A 110 3.40 -9.82 11.44
C PHE A 110 4.06 -11.19 11.51
N TYR A 111 3.28 -12.19 11.90
CA TYR A 111 3.72 -13.57 11.95
C TYR A 111 2.59 -14.49 11.50
N HIS A 112 2.85 -15.25 10.44
CA HIS A 112 1.97 -16.33 10.01
C HIS A 112 2.84 -17.54 9.66
N PRO A 113 2.79 -18.64 10.43
CA PRO A 113 3.73 -19.75 10.27
C PRO A 113 3.64 -20.42 8.90
N GLU A 114 2.42 -20.53 8.35
CA GLU A 114 2.20 -21.17 7.05
C GLU A 114 2.29 -20.20 5.86
N ARG A 115 2.27 -18.88 6.10
CA ARG A 115 2.20 -17.83 5.07
C ARG A 115 3.06 -16.63 5.48
N PRO A 116 4.36 -16.81 5.71
CA PRO A 116 5.21 -15.73 6.18
C PRO A 116 5.18 -14.55 5.21
N LEU A 117 5.44 -13.34 5.74
CA LEU A 117 5.51 -12.14 4.92
C LEU A 117 6.66 -12.27 3.92
N ALA A 118 6.34 -12.13 2.62
CA ALA A 118 7.28 -12.24 1.52
C ALA A 118 7.59 -10.91 0.84
N SER A 119 6.64 -10.00 0.70
CA SER A 119 6.96 -8.65 0.20
C SER A 119 6.02 -7.56 0.66
N ILE A 120 6.55 -6.34 0.68
CA ILE A 120 5.81 -5.09 0.87
C ILE A 120 6.09 -4.16 -0.31
N GLU A 121 5.01 -3.69 -0.91
CA GLU A 121 4.99 -2.58 -1.84
C GLU A 121 4.37 -1.37 -1.14
N TYR A 122 5.05 -0.23 -1.19
CA TYR A 122 4.72 0.96 -0.39
C TYR A 122 4.70 2.20 -1.26
N LEU A 123 3.61 2.95 -1.17
CA LEU A 123 3.42 4.26 -1.79
C LEU A 123 3.04 5.26 -0.71
N GLU A 124 3.62 6.45 -0.76
CA GLU A 124 3.33 7.50 0.20
C GLU A 124 3.44 8.89 -0.43
N SER A 125 2.38 9.68 -0.29
CA SER A 125 2.36 11.11 -0.60
C SER A 125 2.33 11.89 0.70
N SER A 126 3.50 12.27 1.22
CA SER A 126 3.61 13.02 2.46
C SER A 126 3.48 14.54 2.25
N PRO A 127 2.72 15.25 3.11
CA PRO A 127 2.78 16.70 3.21
C PRO A 127 4.21 17.19 3.49
N ASP A 128 4.55 18.36 2.98
CA ASP A 128 5.93 18.90 3.06
C ASP A 128 6.38 19.16 4.51
N ASP A 129 5.44 19.44 5.41
CA ASP A 129 5.70 19.67 6.84
C ASP A 129 5.93 18.38 7.63
N LEU A 130 5.37 17.26 7.20
CA LEU A 130 5.59 15.93 7.78
C LEU A 130 6.92 15.31 7.32
N GLY A 131 7.29 15.56 6.06
CA GLY A 131 8.53 15.07 5.46
C GLY A 131 8.58 13.56 5.23
N ASP A 132 9.75 13.10 4.80
CA ASP A 132 10.04 11.69 4.51
C ASP A 132 9.95 10.80 5.77
N TRP A 133 9.71 9.50 5.58
CA TRP A 133 9.56 8.56 6.68
C TRP A 133 10.90 8.26 7.35
N ILE A 134 11.02 8.57 8.63
CA ILE A 134 12.16 8.18 9.46
C ILE A 134 11.90 6.77 10.00
N VAL A 135 12.62 5.77 9.49
CA VAL A 135 12.46 4.39 9.94
C VAL A 135 13.34 4.07 11.15
N GLU A 136 12.72 3.61 12.23
CA GLU A 136 13.44 3.19 13.44
C GLU A 136 14.18 1.85 13.26
N ASP A 137 15.12 1.55 14.15
CA ASP A 137 16.11 0.47 14.01
C ASP A 137 15.55 -0.91 13.63
N PRO A 138 14.45 -1.41 14.22
CA PRO A 138 13.93 -2.72 13.86
C PRO A 138 13.49 -2.79 12.40
N VAL A 139 12.88 -1.72 11.90
CA VAL A 139 12.39 -1.61 10.52
C VAL A 139 13.56 -1.40 9.56
N ALA A 140 14.46 -0.47 9.89
CA ALA A 140 15.67 -0.22 9.11
C ALA A 140 16.49 -1.52 8.92
N SER A 141 16.63 -2.30 9.98
CA SER A 141 17.32 -3.60 9.95
C SER A 141 16.62 -4.62 9.04
N GLN A 142 15.29 -4.71 9.09
CA GLN A 142 14.53 -5.59 8.20
C GLN A 142 14.66 -5.21 6.73
N MET A 143 14.77 -3.90 6.46
CA MET A 143 14.93 -3.35 5.12
C MET A 143 16.39 -3.35 4.62
N GLY A 144 17.35 -3.77 5.43
CA GLY A 144 18.77 -3.77 5.08
C GLY A 144 19.37 -2.36 4.96
N LEU A 145 18.78 -1.38 5.65
CA LEU A 145 19.25 0.01 5.66
C LEU A 145 20.40 0.17 6.65
N ALA A 146 21.44 0.90 6.24
CA ALA A 146 22.71 0.98 6.97
C ALA A 146 22.68 1.88 8.23
N SER A 147 21.69 2.76 8.35
CA SER A 147 21.62 3.74 9.44
C SER A 147 20.42 3.47 10.36
N PRO A 148 20.63 3.55 11.69
CA PRO A 148 19.56 3.94 12.61
C PRO A 148 18.88 5.20 12.06
N ARG A 149 17.55 5.23 11.96
CA ARG A 149 16.81 6.39 11.43
C ARG A 149 17.14 6.76 9.99
N ALA A 150 17.24 5.75 9.12
CA ALA A 150 17.27 6.02 7.68
C ALA A 150 15.99 6.78 7.27
N THR A 151 16.15 7.66 6.30
CA THR A 151 15.02 8.40 5.71
C THR A 151 14.58 7.68 4.45
N LEU A 152 13.34 7.23 4.42
CA LEU A 152 12.69 6.67 3.25
C LEU A 152 11.78 7.75 2.65
N PRO A 153 12.14 8.36 1.51
CA PRO A 153 11.16 9.11 0.74
C PRO A 153 9.99 8.18 0.38
N GLY A 154 8.80 8.74 0.20
CA GLY A 154 7.67 7.98 -0.37
C GLY A 154 7.74 7.99 -1.90
N GLU A 155 7.38 6.89 -2.57
CA GLU A 155 6.96 7.03 -3.97
C GLU A 155 5.57 7.71 -3.98
N PRO A 156 5.38 8.82 -4.72
CA PRO A 156 4.11 9.51 -4.82
C PRO A 156 2.95 8.56 -5.17
N ALA A 157 1.89 8.59 -4.38
CA ALA A 157 0.66 7.82 -4.58
C ALA A 157 -0.26 8.49 -5.61
N THR A 158 0.27 8.77 -6.80
CA THR A 158 -0.55 9.16 -7.96
C THR A 158 -1.37 7.97 -8.44
N PHE A 159 -2.46 8.21 -9.17
CA PHE A 159 -3.30 7.12 -9.68
C PHE A 159 -2.50 6.12 -10.53
N GLU A 160 -1.64 6.64 -11.42
CA GLU A 160 -0.76 5.80 -12.25
C GLU A 160 0.20 4.96 -11.41
N ASN A 161 0.81 5.53 -10.36
CA ASN A 161 1.71 4.78 -9.50
C ASN A 161 0.96 3.72 -8.70
N ILE A 162 -0.24 4.03 -8.20
CA ILE A 162 -1.10 3.07 -7.50
C ILE A 162 -1.52 1.94 -8.43
N GLU A 163 -1.97 2.23 -9.66
CA GLU A 163 -2.36 1.21 -10.65
C GLU A 163 -1.18 0.28 -10.96
N ASN A 164 -0.01 0.84 -11.28
CA ASN A 164 1.19 0.07 -11.56
C ASN A 164 1.62 -0.78 -10.35
N ALA A 165 1.48 -0.26 -9.13
CA ALA A 165 1.82 -0.99 -7.92
C ALA A 165 0.85 -2.12 -7.62
N PHE A 166 -0.44 -1.86 -7.84
CA PHE A 166 -1.49 -2.85 -7.71
C PHE A 166 -1.28 -4.03 -8.67
N GLU A 167 -0.92 -3.76 -9.93
CA GLU A 167 -0.63 -4.82 -10.91
C GLU A 167 0.57 -5.69 -10.49
N ARG A 168 1.68 -5.08 -10.05
CA ARG A 168 2.85 -5.83 -9.57
C ARG A 168 2.54 -6.66 -8.34
N TRP A 169 1.88 -6.06 -7.35
CA TRP A 169 1.46 -6.75 -6.13
C TRP A 169 0.50 -7.91 -6.41
N LEU A 170 -0.49 -7.70 -7.28
CA LEU A 170 -1.45 -8.74 -7.66
C LEU A 170 -0.76 -9.88 -8.42
N LYS A 171 0.18 -9.58 -9.32
CA LYS A 171 1.00 -10.60 -10.01
C LYS A 171 1.74 -11.48 -9.01
N ARG A 172 2.45 -10.88 -8.04
CA ARG A 172 3.23 -11.63 -7.03
C ARG A 172 2.34 -12.47 -6.13
N SER A 173 1.29 -11.86 -5.59
CA SER A 173 0.33 -12.57 -4.73
C SER A 173 -0.38 -13.68 -5.49
N GLY A 174 -0.60 -13.53 -6.79
CA GLY A 174 -1.22 -14.54 -7.65
C GLY A 174 -0.36 -15.76 -8.02
N PHE A 175 0.93 -15.82 -7.63
CA PHE A 175 1.78 -16.98 -7.95
C PHE A 175 1.32 -18.29 -7.30
N HIS A 176 0.67 -18.23 -6.13
CA HIS A 176 0.09 -19.39 -5.46
C HIS A 176 -1.34 -19.08 -5.02
N LEU A 177 -2.26 -20.04 -5.14
CA LEU A 177 -3.66 -19.82 -4.77
C LEU A 177 -3.81 -19.51 -3.27
N GLU A 178 -3.03 -20.18 -2.42
CA GLU A 178 -3.10 -20.01 -0.96
C GLU A 178 -2.23 -18.88 -0.40
N ASN A 179 -1.62 -18.05 -1.27
CA ASN A 179 -0.99 -16.81 -0.82
C ASN A 179 -2.03 -15.91 -0.13
N ALA A 180 -1.57 -14.99 0.71
CA ALA A 180 -2.42 -13.95 1.26
C ALA A 180 -2.06 -12.59 0.67
N ALA A 181 -3.07 -11.87 0.19
CA ALA A 181 -2.94 -10.54 -0.41
C ALA A 181 -3.52 -9.49 0.56
N PHE A 182 -2.66 -8.63 1.11
CA PHE A 182 -3.06 -7.53 1.98
C PHE A 182 -3.00 -6.22 1.20
N PHE A 183 -4.14 -5.52 1.12
CA PHE A 183 -4.24 -4.18 0.56
C PHE A 183 -4.63 -3.21 1.68
N TYR A 184 -3.77 -2.24 1.95
CA TYR A 184 -4.01 -1.19 2.92
C TYR A 184 -4.00 0.17 2.21
N PHE A 185 -5.04 0.96 2.42
CA PHE A 185 -5.11 2.33 1.93
C PHE A 185 -5.54 3.26 3.05
N SER A 186 -4.82 4.37 3.21
CA SER A 186 -5.25 5.47 4.06
C SER A 186 -5.14 6.81 3.34
N GLY A 187 -6.20 7.61 3.40
CA GLY A 187 -6.32 8.84 2.63
C GLY A 187 -7.74 9.42 2.64
N HIS A 188 -7.98 10.39 1.78
CA HIS A 188 -9.31 10.88 1.51
C HIS A 188 -10.12 9.86 0.71
N GLY A 189 -11.40 9.82 1.01
CA GLY A 189 -12.39 9.09 0.26
C GLY A 189 -13.64 9.93 0.10
N VAL A 190 -14.40 9.62 -0.94
CA VAL A 190 -15.72 10.22 -1.18
C VAL A 190 -16.72 9.11 -1.45
N TRP A 191 -17.96 9.33 -1.01
CA TRP A 191 -19.04 8.41 -1.27
C TRP A 191 -20.00 8.98 -2.32
N LYS A 192 -20.27 8.18 -3.35
CA LYS A 192 -21.36 8.43 -4.30
C LYS A 192 -21.92 7.12 -4.81
N ALA A 193 -23.00 6.64 -4.19
CA ALA A 193 -23.56 5.29 -4.37
C ALA A 193 -22.63 4.13 -3.96
N LYS A 194 -21.31 4.36 -4.01
CA LYS A 194 -20.20 3.50 -3.58
C LYS A 194 -19.02 4.37 -3.13
N ALA A 195 -18.06 3.75 -2.44
CA ALA A 195 -16.86 4.41 -1.94
C ALA A 195 -15.81 4.57 -3.05
N PHE A 196 -15.22 5.75 -3.14
CA PHE A 196 -14.08 6.06 -4.00
C PHE A 196 -12.91 6.56 -3.17
N LEU A 197 -11.70 6.09 -3.49
CA LEU A 197 -10.46 6.52 -2.85
C LEU A 197 -9.78 7.57 -3.72
N LEU A 198 -9.15 8.57 -3.10
CA LEU A 198 -8.50 9.65 -3.82
C LEU A 198 -6.99 9.43 -3.86
N ALA A 199 -6.43 9.37 -5.06
CA ALA A 199 -4.98 9.45 -5.26
C ALA A 199 -4.46 10.88 -5.02
N GLU A 200 -3.14 11.07 -4.91
CA GLU A 200 -2.51 12.38 -4.75
C GLU A 200 -2.95 13.36 -5.85
N ASP A 201 -3.05 12.89 -7.08
CA ASP A 201 -3.43 13.66 -8.27
C ASP A 201 -4.94 13.59 -8.59
N ALA A 202 -5.77 13.24 -7.59
CA ALA A 202 -7.21 13.27 -7.69
C ALA A 202 -7.72 14.65 -8.11
N GLN A 203 -8.74 14.66 -8.96
CA GLN A 203 -9.44 15.88 -9.37
C GLN A 203 -10.92 15.69 -9.02
N LEU A 204 -11.44 16.57 -8.17
CA LEU A 204 -12.85 16.65 -7.85
C LEU A 204 -13.49 17.78 -8.67
N PRO A 205 -14.77 17.66 -9.08
CA PRO A 205 -15.47 18.73 -9.76
C PRO A 205 -15.51 20.03 -8.96
N ASP A 206 -15.28 21.14 -9.65
CA ASP A 206 -15.42 22.51 -9.15
C ASP A 206 -16.08 23.40 -10.21
N ASP A 207 -16.12 24.72 -9.99
CA ASP A 207 -16.74 25.68 -10.91
C ASP A 207 -16.09 25.71 -12.31
N ASN A 208 -14.83 25.27 -12.44
CA ASN A 208 -14.05 25.27 -13.68
C ASN A 208 -13.84 23.88 -14.28
N GLN A 209 -14.07 22.81 -13.50
CA GLN A 209 -13.86 21.43 -13.90
C GLN A 209 -15.10 20.59 -13.60
N GLN A 210 -15.77 20.09 -14.64
CA GLN A 210 -17.03 19.36 -14.50
C GLN A 210 -16.86 17.84 -14.26
N SER A 211 -15.67 17.27 -14.45
CA SER A 211 -15.43 15.82 -14.34
C SER A 211 -14.40 15.47 -13.27
N ALA A 212 -14.73 14.48 -12.44
CA ALA A 212 -13.73 13.82 -11.60
C ALA A 212 -12.73 13.00 -12.43
N LYS A 213 -11.50 12.89 -11.93
CA LYS A 213 -10.45 12.02 -12.48
C LYS A 213 -9.59 11.48 -11.35
N ASN A 214 -8.93 10.35 -11.60
CA ASN A 214 -7.97 9.74 -10.68
C ASN A 214 -8.61 9.34 -9.33
N LEU A 215 -9.87 8.90 -9.39
CA LEU A 215 -10.60 8.30 -8.26
C LEU A 215 -10.59 6.78 -8.43
N ILE A 216 -10.32 6.07 -7.35
CA ILE A 216 -10.26 4.61 -7.33
C ILE A 216 -11.61 4.06 -6.88
N ASP A 217 -12.27 3.31 -7.76
CA ASP A 217 -13.46 2.54 -7.43
C ASP A 217 -13.05 1.23 -6.73
N ILE A 218 -12.92 1.28 -5.41
CA ILE A 218 -12.41 0.14 -4.63
C ILE A 218 -13.39 -1.04 -4.63
N GLN A 219 -14.69 -0.76 -4.63
CA GLN A 219 -15.71 -1.81 -4.65
C GLN A 219 -15.74 -2.53 -6.00
N GLN A 220 -15.64 -1.79 -7.12
CA GLN A 220 -15.53 -2.42 -8.44
C GLN A 220 -14.19 -3.14 -8.60
N THR A 221 -13.11 -2.63 -8.00
CA THR A 221 -11.81 -3.30 -7.97
C THR A 221 -11.93 -4.67 -7.28
N GLU A 222 -12.54 -4.72 -6.10
CA GLU A 222 -12.77 -5.95 -5.33
C GLU A 222 -13.65 -6.95 -6.10
N VAL A 223 -14.73 -6.48 -6.73
CA VAL A 223 -15.57 -7.31 -7.63
C VAL A 223 -14.75 -7.86 -8.81
N ASN A 224 -13.87 -7.06 -9.41
CA ASN A 224 -13.06 -7.49 -10.54
C ASN A 224 -11.95 -8.49 -10.15
N LEU A 225 -11.69 -8.65 -8.85
CA LEU A 225 -10.79 -9.66 -8.30
C LEU A 225 -11.50 -10.96 -7.90
N PHE A 226 -12.82 -11.07 -8.09
CA PHE A 226 -13.60 -12.24 -7.64
C PHE A 226 -13.04 -13.58 -8.14
N ASN A 227 -12.48 -13.62 -9.35
CA ASN A 227 -11.86 -14.82 -9.93
C ASN A 227 -10.33 -14.68 -10.10
N ALA A 228 -9.71 -13.71 -9.43
CA ALA A 228 -8.26 -13.49 -9.49
C ALA A 228 -7.58 -14.15 -8.28
N PRO A 229 -6.47 -14.89 -8.47
CA PRO A 229 -5.66 -15.34 -7.35
C PRO A 229 -4.98 -14.15 -6.65
N PRO A 230 -4.62 -14.29 -5.37
CA PRO A 230 -4.84 -15.48 -4.55
C PRO A 230 -6.25 -15.57 -3.98
N SER A 231 -6.58 -16.69 -3.32
CA SER A 231 -7.88 -16.91 -2.70
C SER A 231 -8.10 -16.08 -1.45
N ILE A 232 -7.04 -15.67 -0.74
CA ILE A 232 -7.11 -14.85 0.49
C ILE A 232 -6.78 -13.39 0.14
N GLN A 233 -7.76 -12.49 0.27
CA GLN A 233 -7.64 -11.08 -0.09
C GLN A 233 -8.21 -10.17 1.02
N CYS A 234 -7.36 -9.48 1.76
CA CYS A 234 -7.77 -8.58 2.85
C CYS A 234 -7.57 -7.12 2.45
N PHE A 235 -8.66 -6.35 2.42
CA PHE A 235 -8.65 -4.92 2.13
C PHE A 235 -8.99 -4.13 3.39
N PHE A 236 -8.09 -3.24 3.79
CA PHE A 236 -8.25 -2.33 4.91
C PHE A 236 -8.23 -0.89 4.38
N ILE A 237 -9.39 -0.23 4.45
CA ILE A 237 -9.61 1.08 3.83
C ILE A 237 -9.89 2.11 4.93
N ASP A 238 -8.87 2.87 5.29
CA ASP A 238 -8.93 3.97 6.24
C ASP A 238 -9.14 5.30 5.49
N ALA A 239 -10.35 5.48 4.97
CA ALA A 239 -10.75 6.66 4.24
C ALA A 239 -12.16 7.11 4.63
N CYS A 240 -12.41 8.42 4.53
CA CYS A 240 -13.75 8.99 4.72
C CYS A 240 -14.73 8.44 3.68
N GLN A 241 -16.01 8.37 4.06
CA GLN A 241 -17.11 8.13 3.13
C GLN A 241 -18.05 9.33 3.09
N ASP A 242 -17.49 10.54 3.19
CA ASP A 242 -18.28 11.77 3.15
C ASP A 242 -18.97 11.94 1.79
N ILE A 243 -20.09 12.65 1.80
CA ILE A 243 -20.90 12.98 0.64
C ILE A 243 -20.90 14.50 0.44
N PRO A 244 -19.81 15.10 -0.10
CA PRO A 244 -19.79 16.53 -0.33
C PRO A 244 -20.95 16.97 -1.24
N LEU A 245 -21.68 18.00 -0.83
CA LEU A 245 -22.90 18.43 -1.54
C LEU A 245 -22.63 18.84 -3.00
N ALA A 246 -21.46 19.44 -3.26
CA ALA A 246 -21.02 19.78 -4.62
C ALA A 246 -20.81 18.53 -5.50
N LEU A 247 -20.37 17.42 -4.90
CA LEU A 247 -20.16 16.14 -5.58
C LEU A 247 -21.47 15.42 -5.90
N LEU A 248 -22.51 15.58 -5.07
CA LEU A 248 -23.84 15.02 -5.34
C LEU A 248 -24.48 15.56 -6.61
N GLN A 249 -24.27 16.85 -6.90
CA GLN A 249 -24.94 17.54 -8.00
C GLN A 249 -24.18 17.41 -9.33
N ASN A 250 -22.84 17.36 -9.29
CA ASN A 250 -22.01 17.55 -10.48
C ASN A 250 -21.16 16.35 -10.90
N LEU A 251 -21.02 15.30 -10.08
CA LEU A 251 -20.27 14.11 -10.52
C LEU A 251 -21.04 13.31 -11.58
N ALA A 252 -20.31 12.63 -12.46
CA ALA A 252 -20.88 11.52 -13.24
C ALA A 252 -21.40 10.39 -12.31
N PRO A 253 -22.30 9.50 -12.76
CA PRO A 253 -22.77 8.37 -11.95
C PRO A 253 -21.65 7.42 -11.50
N ASN A 254 -20.60 7.27 -12.31
CA ASN A 254 -19.41 6.49 -11.99
C ASN A 254 -18.15 7.32 -12.25
N PRO A 255 -17.69 8.12 -11.26
CA PRO A 255 -16.60 9.08 -11.45
C PRO A 255 -15.19 8.50 -11.31
N GLY A 256 -15.05 7.22 -10.93
CA GLY A 256 -13.76 6.57 -10.71
C GLY A 256 -13.57 5.32 -11.56
N ASP A 257 -12.31 4.88 -11.60
CA ASP A 257 -11.84 3.71 -12.33
C ASP A 257 -11.43 2.61 -11.34
N ALA A 258 -11.66 1.35 -11.72
CA ALA A 258 -11.19 0.20 -10.96
C ALA A 258 -9.72 -0.07 -11.27
N LEU A 259 -8.91 -0.38 -10.26
CA LEU A 259 -7.48 -0.74 -10.43
C LEU A 259 -7.29 -2.05 -11.18
N LYS A 260 -8.32 -2.91 -11.18
CA LYS A 260 -8.36 -4.13 -11.97
C LYS A 260 -9.47 -4.03 -12.99
N LYS A 261 -9.15 -4.28 -14.26
CA LYS A 261 -10.18 -4.49 -15.30
C LYS A 261 -10.80 -5.88 -15.16
N PRO A 262 -12.13 -6.02 -15.42
CA PRO A 262 -12.80 -7.31 -15.37
C PRO A 262 -12.15 -8.27 -16.37
N ALA A 263 -11.98 -9.52 -15.96
CA ALA A 263 -11.43 -10.57 -16.80
C ALA A 263 -12.33 -11.81 -16.74
N ASN A 264 -12.47 -12.48 -17.88
CA ASN A 264 -13.11 -13.79 -17.92
C ASN A 264 -12.12 -14.82 -17.37
N ALA A 265 -12.24 -15.14 -16.08
CA ALA A 265 -11.46 -16.17 -15.42
C ALA A 265 -12.40 -17.28 -14.89
N PRO A 266 -11.93 -18.53 -14.82
CA PRO A 266 -12.67 -19.60 -14.16
C PRO A 266 -13.04 -19.21 -12.73
N ALA A 267 -14.19 -19.69 -12.25
CA ALA A 267 -14.59 -19.46 -10.87
C ALA A 267 -13.55 -20.08 -9.91
N LEU A 268 -13.07 -19.29 -8.95
CA LEU A 268 -12.30 -19.84 -7.84
C LEU A 268 -13.25 -20.60 -6.92
N ALA A 269 -12.91 -21.86 -6.60
CA ALA A 269 -13.78 -22.73 -5.82
C ALA A 269 -13.96 -22.24 -4.37
N GLN A 270 -12.95 -21.54 -3.84
CA GLN A 270 -12.94 -20.92 -2.52
C GLN A 270 -12.24 -19.56 -2.64
N ARG A 271 -12.96 -18.50 -2.29
CA ARG A 271 -12.43 -17.13 -2.15
C ARG A 271 -12.77 -16.67 -0.75
N ASP A 272 -11.74 -16.28 -0.04
CA ASP A 272 -11.80 -15.61 1.25
C ASP A 272 -11.36 -14.16 1.03
N ALA A 273 -12.33 -13.25 0.98
CA ALA A 273 -12.02 -11.87 0.70
C ALA A 273 -12.89 -10.93 1.51
N HIS A 274 -12.22 -10.00 2.17
CA HIS A 274 -12.83 -9.09 3.12
C HIS A 274 -12.45 -7.65 2.82
N LEU A 275 -13.44 -6.77 2.89
CA LEU A 275 -13.29 -5.33 2.70
C LEU A 275 -13.78 -4.62 3.95
N TYR A 276 -12.83 -4.10 4.73
CA TYR A 276 -13.07 -3.36 5.96
C TYR A 276 -12.90 -1.87 5.71
N PHE A 277 -13.92 -1.09 6.06
CA PHE A 277 -13.88 0.37 6.00
C PHE A 277 -13.74 0.97 7.39
N GLY A 278 -12.84 1.95 7.53
CA GLY A 278 -12.60 2.68 8.77
C GLY A 278 -13.64 3.75 9.11
N SER A 279 -14.56 4.04 8.18
CA SER A 279 -15.68 4.96 8.40
C SER A 279 -16.99 4.35 7.92
N HIS A 280 -18.11 4.80 8.50
CA HIS A 280 -19.44 4.51 8.01
C HIS A 280 -19.80 5.44 6.84
N ILE A 281 -20.75 5.02 6.00
CA ILE A 281 -21.31 5.84 4.92
C ILE A 281 -21.73 7.22 5.46
N ALA A 282 -21.34 8.29 4.76
CA ALA A 282 -21.61 9.67 5.12
C ALA A 282 -20.97 10.14 6.44
N GLN A 283 -19.89 9.49 6.88
CA GLN A 283 -19.11 9.91 8.05
C GLN A 283 -17.63 10.10 7.70
N GLU A 284 -16.97 10.95 8.48
CA GLU A 284 -15.53 11.15 8.41
C GLU A 284 -14.78 10.01 9.13
N ALA A 285 -13.60 9.65 8.63
CA ALA A 285 -12.61 8.89 9.37
C ALA A 285 -11.79 9.88 10.23
N PHE A 286 -11.72 9.65 11.54
CA PHE A 286 -11.03 10.54 12.47
C PHE A 286 -9.69 9.95 12.93
N GLY A 287 -8.76 10.84 13.29
CA GLY A 287 -7.50 10.49 13.91
C GLY A 287 -6.98 11.63 14.80
N PRO A 288 -6.08 11.35 15.75
CA PRO A 288 -5.37 12.39 16.49
C PRO A 288 -4.46 13.18 15.55
N GLU A 289 -4.16 14.43 15.89
CA GLU A 289 -3.14 15.19 15.18
C GLU A 289 -1.77 14.50 15.32
N ASN A 290 -1.07 14.27 14.19
CA ASN A 290 0.24 13.63 14.11
C ASN A 290 0.30 12.17 14.61
N ASP A 291 -0.78 11.42 14.47
CA ASP A 291 -0.82 9.99 14.79
C ASP A 291 -1.65 9.22 13.75
N ALA A 292 -1.58 7.89 13.78
CA ALA A 292 -2.36 7.02 12.91
C ALA A 292 -3.88 7.24 13.15
N PRO A 293 -4.76 7.08 12.15
CA PRO A 293 -6.19 7.25 12.34
C PRO A 293 -6.75 6.18 13.27
N PHE A 294 -7.89 6.44 13.92
CA PHE A 294 -8.42 5.54 14.95
C PHE A 294 -8.73 4.14 14.41
N PHE A 295 -9.19 4.02 13.17
CA PHE A 295 -9.37 2.71 12.54
C PHE A 295 -8.05 1.94 12.49
N THR A 296 -6.97 2.57 12.04
CA THR A 296 -5.65 1.95 12.04
C THR A 296 -5.20 1.56 13.43
N GLN A 297 -5.38 2.43 14.44
CA GLN A 297 -5.02 2.12 15.81
C GLN A 297 -5.75 0.88 16.34
N GLU A 298 -7.06 0.81 16.12
CA GLU A 298 -7.88 -0.34 16.54
C GLU A 298 -7.59 -1.59 15.72
N LEU A 299 -7.31 -1.44 14.42
CA LEU A 299 -6.86 -2.54 13.56
C LEU A 299 -5.56 -3.14 14.10
N MET A 300 -4.56 -2.32 14.41
CA MET A 300 -3.30 -2.78 15.01
C MET A 300 -3.56 -3.40 16.38
N ALA A 301 -4.40 -2.80 17.22
CA ALA A 301 -4.72 -3.35 18.52
C ALA A 301 -5.35 -4.75 18.41
N CYS A 302 -6.27 -4.94 17.44
CA CYS A 302 -6.86 -6.22 17.14
C CYS A 302 -5.81 -7.22 16.66
N LEU A 303 -5.09 -6.89 15.57
CA LEU A 303 -4.11 -7.77 14.92
C LEU A 303 -2.92 -8.14 15.81
N GLU A 304 -2.53 -7.26 16.73
CA GLU A 304 -1.46 -7.54 17.67
C GLU A 304 -1.94 -8.49 18.77
N HIS A 305 -2.97 -8.13 19.56
CA HIS A 305 -3.26 -8.88 20.80
C HIS A 305 -4.70 -8.76 21.32
N ARG A 306 -5.68 -8.27 20.54
CA ARG A 306 -7.04 -7.97 21.07
C ARG A 306 -8.21 -8.59 20.35
N ALA A 307 -8.04 -9.33 19.25
CA ALA A 307 -9.15 -10.14 18.73
C ALA A 307 -9.17 -11.53 19.40
N ALA A 308 -10.37 -12.02 19.69
CA ALA A 308 -10.55 -13.38 20.16
C ALA A 308 -10.20 -14.34 19.02
N ALA A 309 -9.17 -15.16 19.19
CA ALA A 309 -8.95 -16.34 18.37
C ALA A 309 -9.39 -17.57 19.16
N GLU A 310 -9.68 -18.69 18.50
CA GLU A 310 -9.89 -19.96 19.23
C GLU A 310 -8.58 -20.51 19.84
N VAL A 311 -7.44 -19.94 19.44
CA VAL A 311 -6.11 -20.45 19.75
C VAL A 311 -5.36 -19.44 20.63
N LEU A 312 -5.01 -19.88 21.84
CA LEU A 312 -4.06 -19.24 22.73
C LEU A 312 -2.64 -19.55 22.23
N ASP A 313 -1.77 -18.56 22.08
CA ASP A 313 -0.34 -18.83 21.90
C ASP A 313 0.24 -19.31 23.24
N GLU A 314 0.55 -20.61 23.31
CA GLU A 314 1.06 -21.28 24.52
C GLU A 314 2.38 -20.71 25.04
N ASN A 315 3.13 -19.96 24.22
CA ASN A 315 4.38 -19.33 24.65
C ASN A 315 4.20 -17.94 25.25
N SER A 316 3.12 -17.25 24.91
CA SER A 316 2.88 -15.87 25.33
C SER A 316 1.65 -15.69 26.22
N ASP A 317 0.82 -16.72 26.39
CA ASP A 317 -0.46 -16.65 27.13
C ASP A 317 -1.41 -15.56 26.55
N LEU A 318 -1.26 -15.25 25.26
CA LEU A 318 -2.03 -14.21 24.55
C LEU A 318 -2.87 -14.82 23.43
N TRP A 319 -4.00 -14.17 23.14
CA TRP A 319 -4.85 -14.49 21.97
C TRP A 319 -4.24 -13.83 20.74
N VAL A 320 -3.97 -14.60 19.67
CA VAL A 320 -3.30 -14.12 18.45
C VAL A 320 -4.26 -14.17 17.28
N VAL A 321 -4.37 -13.06 16.54
CA VAL A 321 -5.19 -13.00 15.33
C VAL A 321 -4.50 -13.70 14.18
N ARG A 322 -5.18 -14.69 13.61
CA ARG A 322 -4.85 -15.33 12.36
C ARG A 322 -5.87 -14.89 11.31
N THR A 323 -5.58 -15.10 10.03
CA THR A 323 -6.61 -14.88 8.99
C THR A 323 -7.87 -15.70 9.29
N ASP A 324 -7.70 -16.88 9.90
CA ASP A 324 -8.80 -17.74 10.34
C ASP A 324 -9.47 -17.37 11.68
N SER A 325 -9.14 -16.22 12.26
CA SER A 325 -9.80 -15.71 13.47
C SER A 325 -10.35 -14.29 13.31
N LEU A 326 -10.46 -13.82 12.05
CA LEU A 326 -11.13 -12.57 11.71
C LEU A 326 -12.67 -12.69 11.64
N TRP A 327 -13.26 -13.77 12.15
CA TRP A 327 -14.71 -14.02 12.15
C TRP A 327 -15.30 -14.22 13.54
N SER A 328 -16.54 -13.75 13.72
CA SER A 328 -17.50 -14.25 14.71
C SER A 328 -18.60 -15.03 13.98
N ASP A 329 -19.00 -16.20 14.49
CA ASP A 329 -20.24 -16.88 14.10
C ASP A 329 -21.50 -16.01 14.32
#